data_AF-B9VRA8-F1
#
_entry.id   AF-B9VRA8-F1
#
_cell.length_a   1.000
_cell.length_b   1.000
_cell.length_c   1.000
_cell.angle_alpha   90.00
_cell.angle_beta   90.00
_cell.angle_gamma   90.00
#
_symmetry.space_group_name_H-M   'P 1'
#
loop_
_entity.id
_entity.type
_entity.pdbx_description
1 polymer ?
#
loop_
_entity_poly.entity_id
_entity_poly.type
_entity_poly.pdbx_seq_one_letter_code
_entity_poly.pdbx_strand_id
1 'polypeptide(L)'
;VYNHFGPDGNYLHRYAKGFFREDQHTPWGAAIDFRRREVRDFFIDNALMWLLEYRFDGLRLDAVHAIEDPDFLQELAQRVRQHINPARHVWLMAENEHNQASLLEQGFDAQWNDDGHNALHVLLTGETDAYYADYAQNPTEQLARCLSQGFVFQGHITRHGTPRGEPSGHLPPTAFVLFLQNHDQ
;
A
#
# COMPACT_ATOMS: atom_id res chain seq x y z
N VAL A 1 5.27 1.96 8.84
CA VAL A 1 4.03 1.23 9.19
C VAL A 1 3.06 2.21 9.81
N TYR A 2 1.98 2.58 9.10
CA TYR A 2 0.98 3.56 9.56
C TYR A 2 -0.43 2.96 9.71
N ASN A 3 -0.61 1.67 9.44
CA ASN A 3 -1.90 0.98 9.55
C ASN A 3 -2.14 0.37 10.96
N HIS A 4 -1.09 0.18 11.78
CA HIS A 4 -1.20 -0.29 13.16
C HIS A 4 0.00 0.13 14.02
N PHE A 5 -0.08 -0.16 15.32
CA PHE A 5 1.05 -0.11 16.26
C PHE A 5 1.34 -1.51 16.79
N GLY A 6 2.60 -1.76 17.15
CA GLY A 6 2.99 -3.02 17.78
C GLY A 6 2.22 -3.32 19.08
N PRO A 7 2.10 -4.60 19.47
CA PRO A 7 1.30 -5.03 20.61
C PRO A 7 1.90 -4.63 21.97
N ASP A 8 3.18 -4.29 22.02
CA ASP A 8 3.89 -3.83 23.21
C ASP A 8 4.56 -2.47 22.98
N GLY A 9 4.66 -1.66 24.03
CA GLY A 9 5.26 -0.31 23.99
C GLY A 9 4.35 0.82 23.50
N ASN A 10 3.15 0.53 23.01
CA ASN A 10 2.18 1.56 22.61
C ASN A 10 1.36 2.05 23.82
N TYR A 11 1.66 3.24 24.33
CA TYR A 11 0.93 3.87 25.44
C TYR A 11 -0.15 4.88 25.01
N LEU A 12 -0.37 5.09 23.70
CA LEU A 12 -1.35 6.08 23.20
C LEU A 12 -2.75 5.85 23.78
N HIS A 13 -3.15 4.59 23.96
CA HIS A 13 -4.42 4.22 24.58
C HIS A 13 -4.61 4.78 26.01
N ARG A 14 -3.53 5.13 26.72
CA ARG A 14 -3.61 5.65 28.10
C ARG A 14 -3.88 7.15 28.15
N TYR A 15 -3.27 7.93 27.27
CA TYR A 15 -3.30 9.39 27.32
C TYR A 15 -4.08 10.04 26.15
N ALA A 16 -4.25 9.32 25.05
CA ALA A 16 -4.97 9.76 23.85
C ALA A 16 -5.93 8.65 23.39
N LYS A 17 -6.91 8.28 24.22
CA LYS A 17 -7.87 7.20 23.91
C LYS A 17 -8.52 7.34 22.53
N GLY A 18 -8.96 8.56 22.19
CA GLY A 18 -9.53 8.86 20.88
C GLY A 18 -8.53 8.88 19.73
N PHE A 19 -7.30 8.38 19.89
CA PHE A 19 -6.39 8.10 18.78
C PHE A 19 -6.82 6.83 18.02
N PHE A 20 -7.54 5.94 18.71
CA PHE A 20 -8.06 4.70 18.14
C PHE A 20 -9.58 4.74 18.07
N ARG A 21 -10.10 3.98 17.12
CA ARG A 21 -11.51 3.69 16.96
C ARG A 21 -11.93 2.65 18.00
N GLU A 22 -13.05 2.91 18.68
CA GLU A 22 -13.70 1.93 19.55
C GLU A 22 -14.72 1.07 18.78
N ASP A 23 -15.13 1.53 17.60
CA ASP A 23 -16.14 0.88 16.75
C ASP A 23 -15.55 -0.14 15.78
N GLN A 24 -14.22 -0.21 15.64
CA GLN A 24 -13.55 -1.09 14.68
C GLN A 24 -12.24 -1.68 15.19
N HIS A 25 -11.98 -2.93 14.78
CA HIS A 25 -10.76 -3.68 15.08
C HIS A 25 -10.14 -4.19 13.79
N THR A 26 -8.84 -3.99 13.62
CA THR A 26 -8.03 -4.59 12.57
C THR A 26 -7.47 -5.94 13.04
N PRO A 27 -6.93 -6.78 12.14
CA PRO A 27 -6.26 -8.02 12.54
C PRO A 27 -5.10 -7.81 13.53
N TRP A 28 -4.54 -6.59 13.61
CA TRP A 28 -3.39 -6.24 14.43
C TRP A 28 -3.71 -5.39 15.66
N GLY A 29 -4.98 -5.05 15.92
CA GLY A 29 -5.38 -4.28 17.11
C GLY A 29 -6.55 -3.32 16.88
N ALA A 30 -6.68 -2.30 17.73
CA ALA A 30 -7.66 -1.24 17.53
C ALA A 30 -7.30 -0.41 16.29
N ALA A 31 -8.29 -0.11 15.44
CA ALA A 31 -8.05 0.68 14.24
C ALA A 31 -7.66 2.12 14.61
N ILE A 32 -6.75 2.72 13.85
CA ILE A 32 -6.32 4.11 14.03
C ILE A 32 -7.44 5.04 13.53
N ASP A 33 -7.76 6.09 14.28
CA ASP A 33 -8.84 7.02 13.92
C ASP A 33 -8.32 8.19 13.07
N PHE A 34 -8.14 7.96 11.77
CA PHE A 34 -7.72 9.01 10.83
C PHE A 34 -8.81 10.05 10.56
N ARG A 35 -10.02 9.96 11.13
CA ARG A 35 -11.01 11.06 11.05
C ARG A 35 -10.59 12.26 11.89
N ARG A 36 -9.62 12.08 12.81
CA ARG A 36 -9.15 13.14 13.71
C ARG A 36 -7.88 13.80 13.19
N ARG A 37 -7.89 15.13 13.18
CA ARG A 37 -6.78 15.97 12.69
C ARG A 37 -5.47 15.66 13.41
N GLU A 38 -5.50 15.50 14.72
CA GLU A 38 -4.31 15.26 15.54
C GLU A 38 -3.67 13.90 15.23
N VAL A 39 -4.49 12.91 14.86
CA VAL A 39 -4.00 11.58 14.43
C VAL A 39 -3.34 11.70 13.05
N ARG A 40 -3.99 12.39 12.11
CA ARG A 40 -3.39 12.65 10.78
C ARG A 40 -2.07 13.39 10.88
N ASP A 41 -2.03 14.47 11.68
CA ASP A 41 -0.81 15.26 11.89
C ASP A 41 0.31 14.42 12.49
N PHE A 42 0.01 13.55 13.47
CA PHE A 42 1.01 12.64 14.03
C PHE A 42 1.74 11.82 12.95
N PHE A 43 1.00 11.23 12.00
CA PHE A 43 1.61 10.42 10.94
C PHE A 43 2.27 11.24 9.83
N ILE A 44 1.68 12.39 9.47
CA ILE A 44 2.26 13.31 8.48
C ILE A 44 3.58 13.88 9.00
N ASP A 45 3.59 14.34 10.25
CA ASP A 45 4.79 14.88 10.89
C ASP A 45 5.85 13.79 11.06
N ASN A 46 5.46 12.54 11.37
CA ASN A 46 6.40 11.41 11.38
C ASN A 46 7.03 11.18 9.99
N ALA A 47 6.23 11.24 8.92
CA ALA A 47 6.73 11.09 7.55
C ALA A 47 7.71 12.22 7.19
N LEU A 48 7.36 13.46 7.54
CA LEU A 48 8.20 14.63 7.31
C LEU A 48 9.49 14.58 8.13
N MET A 49 9.45 14.11 9.37
CA MET A 49 10.64 13.91 10.20
C MET A 49 11.65 13.00 9.50
N TRP A 50 11.22 11.84 8.98
CA TRP A 50 12.09 10.93 8.25
C TRP A 50 12.70 11.57 6.99
N LEU A 51 11.89 12.33 6.24
CA LEU A 51 12.33 12.92 4.99
C LEU A 51 13.20 14.17 5.17
N LEU A 52 12.92 14.99 6.18
CA LEU A 52 13.57 16.29 6.40
C LEU A 52 14.76 16.17 7.34
N GLU A 53 14.59 15.52 8.48
CA GLU A 53 15.63 15.43 9.52
C GLU A 53 16.62 14.31 9.22
N TYR A 54 16.10 13.12 8.92
CA TYR A 54 16.91 11.96 8.60
C TYR A 54 17.30 11.87 7.13
N ARG A 55 16.74 12.75 6.29
CA ARG A 55 17.07 12.88 4.86
C ARG A 55 16.92 11.58 4.08
N PHE A 56 15.93 10.75 4.41
CA PHE A 56 15.53 9.63 3.55
C PHE A 56 15.02 10.16 2.22
N ASP A 57 15.36 9.50 1.11
CA ASP A 57 14.96 9.88 -0.25
C ASP A 57 13.62 9.29 -0.67
N GLY A 58 12.94 8.60 0.24
CA GLY A 58 11.64 8.02 -0.02
C GLY A 58 11.10 7.25 1.17
N LEU A 59 9.81 6.92 1.11
CA LEU A 59 9.10 6.12 2.10
C LEU A 59 8.31 5.04 1.37
N ARG A 60 8.35 3.81 1.89
CA ARG A 60 7.42 2.74 1.53
C ARG A 60 6.38 2.63 2.64
N LEU A 61 5.14 2.94 2.31
CA LEU A 61 4.01 2.81 3.22
C LEU A 61 3.49 1.39 3.19
N ASP A 62 3.49 0.79 4.37
CA ASP A 62 3.07 -0.57 4.65
C ASP A 62 1.54 -0.69 4.70
N ALA A 63 1.03 -1.77 4.09
CA ALA A 63 -0.35 -2.21 4.03
C ALA A 63 -1.36 -1.05 3.99
N VAL A 64 -1.25 -0.18 2.97
CA VAL A 64 -2.09 1.02 2.89
C VAL A 64 -3.57 0.68 2.68
N HIS A 65 -3.85 -0.51 2.16
CA HIS A 65 -5.21 -1.05 2.04
C HIS A 65 -5.91 -1.26 3.39
N ALA A 66 -5.15 -1.39 4.49
CA ALA A 66 -5.67 -1.48 5.85
C ALA A 66 -5.92 -0.10 6.50
N ILE A 67 -5.63 1.00 5.80
CA ILE A 67 -5.97 2.36 6.23
C ILE A 67 -7.36 2.69 5.68
N GLU A 68 -8.35 2.73 6.57
CA GLU A 68 -9.77 2.85 6.18
C GLU A 68 -10.19 4.22 5.66
N ASP A 69 -9.44 5.28 5.96
CA ASP A 69 -9.71 6.64 5.52
C ASP A 69 -8.82 6.98 4.31
N PRO A 70 -9.27 6.71 3.06
CA PRO A 70 -8.42 6.80 1.86
C PRO A 70 -7.94 8.23 1.57
N ASP A 71 -8.68 9.24 2.03
CA ASP A 71 -8.31 10.64 1.88
C ASP A 71 -7.06 11.02 2.71
N PHE A 72 -6.75 10.26 3.77
CA PHE A 72 -5.51 10.46 4.53
C PHE A 72 -4.27 10.22 3.66
N LEU A 73 -4.25 9.18 2.81
CA LEU A 73 -3.09 8.89 1.96
C LEU A 73 -2.85 10.01 0.94
N GLN A 74 -3.92 10.53 0.36
CA GLN A 74 -3.87 11.68 -0.54
C GLN A 74 -3.35 12.92 0.20
N GLU A 75 -3.85 13.19 1.39
CA GLU A 75 -3.41 14.32 2.21
C GLU A 75 -1.92 14.18 2.59
N LEU A 76 -1.49 12.99 3.00
CA LEU A 76 -0.10 12.70 3.33
C LEU A 76 0.81 12.96 2.14
N ALA A 77 0.47 12.43 0.96
CA ALA A 77 1.24 12.66 -0.25
C ALA A 77 1.32 14.17 -0.56
N GLN A 78 0.18 14.86 -0.55
CA GLN A 78 0.12 16.31 -0.78
C GLN A 78 1.01 17.10 0.20
N ARG A 79 0.91 16.80 1.50
CA ARG A 79 1.69 17.48 2.55
C ARG A 79 3.18 17.22 2.39
N VAL A 80 3.58 15.99 2.06
CA VAL A 80 4.99 15.68 1.74
C VAL A 80 5.45 16.51 0.54
N ARG A 81 4.71 16.52 -0.58
CA ARG A 81 5.09 17.29 -1.78
C ARG A 81 5.21 18.78 -1.52
N GLN A 82 4.41 19.34 -0.61
CA GLN A 82 4.46 20.76 -0.23
C GLN A 82 5.69 21.14 0.61
N HIS A 83 6.20 20.23 1.44
CA HIS A 83 7.29 20.53 2.38
C HIS A 83 8.67 20.13 1.86
N ILE A 84 8.73 19.26 0.84
CA ILE A 84 9.99 18.88 0.20
C ILE A 84 10.41 19.94 -0.82
N ASN A 85 11.69 20.29 -0.80
CA ASN A 85 12.28 21.16 -1.81
C ASN A 85 12.05 20.56 -3.22
N PRO A 86 11.44 21.28 -4.17
CA PRO A 86 11.17 20.77 -5.52
C PRO A 86 12.41 20.28 -6.30
N ALA A 87 13.60 20.77 -5.95
CA ALA A 87 14.86 20.29 -6.54
C ALA A 87 15.27 18.89 -6.04
N ARG A 88 14.68 18.41 -4.95
CA ARG A 88 14.91 17.09 -4.38
C ARG A 88 13.71 16.20 -4.68
N HIS A 89 13.95 15.17 -5.48
CA HIS A 89 12.96 14.13 -5.69
C HIS A 89 12.87 13.21 -4.46
N VAL A 90 11.65 12.87 -4.03
CA VAL A 90 11.38 11.95 -2.93
C VAL A 90 10.42 10.88 -3.43
N TRP A 91 10.74 9.61 -3.23
CA TRP A 91 9.92 8.49 -3.71
C TRP A 91 8.88 8.08 -2.65
N LEU A 92 7.59 8.18 -2.97
CA LEU A 92 6.51 7.66 -2.16
C LEU A 92 5.99 6.36 -2.77
N MET A 93 6.16 5.26 -2.05
CA MET A 93 5.76 3.93 -2.47
C MET A 93 4.65 3.38 -1.58
N ALA A 94 3.71 2.66 -2.17
CA ALA A 94 2.63 2.00 -1.44
C ALA A 94 2.71 0.47 -1.56
N GLU A 95 2.44 -0.23 -0.47
CA GLU A 95 2.01 -1.62 -0.48
C GLU A 95 0.48 -1.67 -0.39
N ASN A 96 -0.18 -2.10 -1.45
CA ASN A 96 -1.63 -2.04 -1.57
C ASN A 96 -2.18 -3.29 -2.25
N GLU A 97 -2.93 -4.10 -1.51
CA GLU A 97 -3.55 -5.30 -2.06
C GLU A 97 -4.73 -5.00 -2.99
N HIS A 98 -5.34 -3.81 -2.91
CA HIS A 98 -6.54 -3.50 -3.69
C HIS A 98 -6.29 -3.14 -5.16
N ASN A 99 -5.02 -3.01 -5.61
CA ASN A 99 -4.66 -2.61 -6.97
C ASN A 99 -5.31 -1.28 -7.41
N GLN A 100 -5.31 -0.28 -6.54
CA GLN A 100 -5.90 1.04 -6.83
C GLN A 100 -4.89 1.91 -7.59
N ALA A 101 -5.06 1.97 -8.91
CA ALA A 101 -4.26 2.82 -9.80
C ALA A 101 -4.37 4.30 -9.45
N SER A 102 -5.53 4.73 -8.93
CA SER A 102 -5.80 6.09 -8.49
C SER A 102 -4.81 6.63 -7.45
N LEU A 103 -4.23 5.79 -6.59
CA LEU A 103 -3.20 6.23 -5.62
C LEU A 103 -1.92 6.72 -6.32
N LEU A 104 -1.57 6.08 -7.44
CA LEU A 104 -0.39 6.40 -8.26
C LEU A 104 -0.59 7.66 -9.10
N GLU A 105 -1.84 8.11 -9.26
CA GLU A 105 -2.19 9.38 -9.88
C GLU A 105 -2.27 10.52 -8.85
N GLN A 106 -2.39 10.18 -7.57
CA GLN A 106 -2.62 11.10 -6.46
C GLN A 106 -1.39 11.36 -5.59
N GLY A 107 -0.20 11.20 -6.17
CA GLY A 107 1.06 11.65 -5.58
C GLY A 107 1.97 10.56 -5.03
N PHE A 108 1.56 9.29 -5.06
CA PHE A 108 2.49 8.16 -4.92
C PHE A 108 3.19 7.91 -6.26
N ASP A 109 4.48 7.56 -6.22
CA ASP A 109 5.29 7.36 -7.42
C ASP A 109 5.27 5.91 -7.90
N ALA A 110 5.12 4.96 -6.99
CA ALA A 110 5.09 3.55 -7.32
C ALA A 110 4.35 2.70 -6.26
N GLN A 111 3.99 1.48 -6.64
CA GLN A 111 3.37 0.50 -5.76
C GLN A 111 4.06 -0.86 -5.90
N TRP A 112 4.16 -1.58 -4.78
CA TRP A 112 4.52 -3.00 -4.79
C TRP A 112 3.49 -3.81 -5.57
N ASN A 113 3.96 -4.58 -6.54
CA ASN A 113 3.11 -5.32 -7.46
C ASN A 113 3.22 -6.82 -7.22
N ASP A 114 2.58 -7.27 -6.14
CA ASP A 114 2.50 -8.68 -5.73
C ASP A 114 1.85 -9.57 -6.80
N ASP A 115 1.04 -9.01 -7.70
CA ASP A 115 0.46 -9.79 -8.79
C ASP A 115 1.54 -10.44 -9.69
N GLY A 116 2.62 -9.72 -9.95
CA GLY A 116 3.72 -10.24 -10.75
C GLY A 116 4.51 -11.31 -10.01
N HIS A 117 4.74 -11.10 -8.71
CA HIS A 117 5.33 -12.11 -7.82
C HIS A 117 4.49 -13.40 -7.83
N ASN A 118 3.19 -13.28 -7.53
CA ASN A 118 2.30 -14.42 -7.36
C ASN A 118 2.15 -15.21 -8.67
N ALA A 119 2.01 -14.53 -9.80
CA ALA A 119 1.97 -15.19 -11.10
C ALA A 119 3.28 -15.97 -11.38
N LEU A 120 4.44 -15.38 -11.06
CA LEU A 120 5.74 -16.03 -11.22
C LEU A 120 5.90 -17.23 -10.27
N HIS A 121 5.47 -17.10 -9.01
CA HIS A 121 5.52 -18.19 -8.04
C HIS A 121 4.72 -19.40 -8.54
N VAL A 122 3.46 -19.20 -8.92
CA VAL A 122 2.62 -20.28 -9.46
C VAL A 122 3.23 -20.92 -10.70
N LEU A 123 3.83 -20.13 -11.61
CA LEU A 123 4.51 -20.68 -12.80
C LEU A 123 5.72 -21.55 -12.46
N LEU A 124 6.48 -21.17 -11.44
CA LEU A 124 7.76 -21.79 -11.12
C LEU A 124 7.63 -22.97 -10.16
N THR A 125 6.65 -22.93 -9.24
CA THR A 125 6.49 -23.92 -8.16
C THR A 125 5.26 -24.82 -8.37
N GLY A 126 4.23 -24.32 -9.06
CA GLY A 126 2.93 -24.98 -9.16
C GLY A 126 2.09 -24.93 -7.89
N GLU A 127 2.52 -24.20 -6.85
CA GLU A 127 1.76 -24.02 -5.62
C GLU A 127 0.52 -23.13 -5.84
N THR A 128 -0.63 -23.54 -5.34
CA THR A 128 -1.91 -22.82 -5.54
C THR A 128 -2.69 -22.61 -4.23
N ASP A 129 -2.01 -22.70 -3.09
CA ASP A 129 -2.63 -22.52 -1.77
C ASP A 129 -2.83 -21.05 -1.45
N ALA A 130 -3.79 -20.73 -0.57
CA ALA A 130 -4.09 -19.37 -0.14
C ALA A 130 -4.19 -18.39 -1.32
N TYR A 131 -3.59 -17.19 -1.24
CA TYR A 131 -3.67 -16.15 -2.29
C TYR A 131 -3.15 -16.60 -3.67
N TYR A 132 -2.34 -17.65 -3.77
CA TYR A 132 -1.90 -18.20 -5.07
C TYR A 132 -3.04 -18.82 -5.89
N ALA A 133 -4.14 -19.24 -5.26
CA ALA A 133 -5.29 -19.82 -5.97
C ALA A 133 -5.88 -18.87 -7.04
N ASP A 134 -5.79 -17.56 -6.83
CA ASP A 134 -6.24 -16.55 -7.80
C ASP A 134 -5.39 -16.52 -9.09
N TYR A 135 -4.21 -17.15 -9.07
CA TYR A 135 -3.27 -17.20 -10.18
C TYR A 135 -3.18 -18.58 -10.85
N ALA A 136 -3.89 -19.59 -10.32
CA ALA A 136 -3.76 -20.98 -10.74
C ALA A 136 -4.24 -21.29 -12.18
N GLN A 137 -5.23 -20.55 -12.69
CA GLN A 137 -5.92 -20.94 -13.94
C GLN A 137 -5.12 -20.61 -15.20
N ASN A 138 -4.63 -19.38 -15.33
CA ASN A 138 -3.93 -18.89 -16.53
C ASN A 138 -2.71 -18.04 -16.16
N PRO A 139 -1.75 -18.55 -15.38
CA PRO A 139 -0.68 -17.73 -14.80
C PRO A 139 0.23 -17.09 -15.86
N THR A 140 0.41 -17.72 -17.04
CA THR A 140 1.16 -17.13 -18.16
C THR A 140 0.46 -15.90 -18.73
N GLU A 141 -0.87 -15.94 -18.90
CA GLU A 141 -1.64 -14.79 -19.40
C GLU A 141 -1.64 -13.66 -18.37
N GLN A 142 -1.77 -14.02 -17.09
CA GLN A 142 -1.69 -13.07 -15.99
C GLN A 142 -0.31 -12.39 -15.95
N LEU A 143 0.79 -13.14 -16.05
CA LEU A 143 2.13 -12.56 -16.12
C LEU A 143 2.28 -11.65 -17.34
N ALA A 144 1.79 -12.06 -18.52
CA ALA A 144 1.82 -11.22 -19.72
C ALA A 144 1.05 -9.91 -19.53
N ARG A 145 -0.09 -9.95 -18.83
CA ARG A 145 -0.85 -8.75 -18.45
C ARG A 145 -0.09 -7.89 -17.46
N CYS A 146 0.50 -8.48 -16.42
CA CYS A 146 1.30 -7.76 -15.43
C CYS A 146 2.43 -6.97 -16.11
N LEU A 147 3.19 -7.64 -16.98
CA LEU A 147 4.32 -7.03 -17.69
C LEU A 147 3.89 -5.96 -18.71
N SER A 148 2.68 -6.05 -19.27
CA SER A 148 2.20 -5.11 -20.29
C SER A 148 1.34 -3.97 -19.72
N GLN A 149 0.73 -4.15 -18.55
CA GLN A 149 -0.29 -3.23 -18.02
C GLN A 149 -0.13 -2.92 -16.53
N GLY A 150 0.87 -3.47 -15.84
CA GLY A 150 1.06 -3.29 -14.39
C GLY A 150 0.32 -4.36 -13.58
N PHE A 151 -0.94 -4.13 -13.24
CA PHE A 151 -1.71 -5.08 -12.42
C PHE A 151 -2.30 -6.23 -13.23
N VAL A 152 -2.41 -7.41 -12.62
CA VAL A 152 -3.17 -8.55 -13.16
C VAL A 152 -4.66 -8.32 -12.95
N PHE A 153 -5.03 -7.94 -11.73
CA PHE A 153 -6.40 -7.65 -11.37
C PHE A 153 -6.68 -6.16 -11.58
N GLN A 154 -7.54 -5.88 -12.56
CA GLN A 154 -7.96 -4.53 -12.99
C GLN A 154 -9.50 -4.44 -13.07
N GLY A 155 -10.20 -4.92 -12.04
CA GLY A 155 -11.67 -5.05 -11.96
C GLY A 155 -12.18 -6.49 -12.12
N HIS A 156 -11.26 -7.46 -12.19
CA HIS A 156 -11.60 -8.88 -12.32
C HIS A 156 -12.15 -9.41 -10.99
N ILE A 157 -13.04 -10.40 -11.06
CA ILE A 157 -13.60 -11.07 -9.88
C ILE A 157 -12.55 -12.03 -9.30
N THR A 158 -12.25 -11.89 -8.02
CA THR A 158 -11.38 -12.81 -7.26
C THR A 158 -12.12 -14.10 -6.92
N ARG A 159 -11.41 -15.10 -6.39
CA ARG A 159 -12.02 -16.32 -5.83
C ARG A 159 -13.10 -16.05 -4.77
N HIS A 160 -13.07 -14.88 -4.14
CA HIS A 160 -14.02 -14.46 -3.10
C HIS A 160 -15.29 -13.82 -3.68
N GLY A 161 -15.41 -13.74 -5.01
CA GLY A 161 -16.59 -13.18 -5.68
C GLY A 161 -16.63 -11.66 -5.70
N THR A 162 -15.57 -10.99 -5.26
CA THR A 162 -15.46 -9.53 -5.23
C THR A 162 -14.54 -9.01 -6.35
N PRO A 163 -14.86 -7.86 -6.96
CA PRO A 163 -13.96 -7.22 -7.92
C PRO A 163 -12.71 -6.69 -7.21
N ARG A 164 -11.55 -6.83 -7.85
CA ARG A 164 -10.26 -6.30 -7.36
C ARG A 164 -9.56 -5.49 -8.44
N GLY A 165 -9.06 -4.32 -8.06
CA GLY A 165 -8.23 -3.46 -8.88
C GLY A 165 -8.94 -2.51 -9.82
N GLU A 166 -8.16 -1.56 -10.32
CA GLU A 166 -8.54 -0.54 -11.30
C GLU A 166 -7.70 -0.72 -12.58
N PRO A 167 -8.17 -0.25 -13.76
CA PRO A 167 -7.35 -0.20 -14.96
C PRO A 167 -6.03 0.53 -14.72
N SER A 168 -4.91 -0.08 -15.12
CA SER A 168 -3.56 0.44 -14.79
C SER A 168 -2.64 0.59 -16.01
N GLY A 169 -3.07 0.19 -17.20
CA GLY A 169 -2.24 0.21 -18.41
C GLY A 169 -1.85 1.61 -18.91
N HIS A 170 -2.45 2.68 -18.38
CA HIS A 170 -2.06 4.06 -18.67
C HIS A 170 -0.91 4.57 -17.80
N LEU A 171 -0.58 3.87 -16.72
CA LEU A 171 0.51 4.25 -15.82
C LEU A 171 1.87 3.87 -16.40
N PRO A 172 2.95 4.63 -16.09
CA PRO A 172 4.28 4.29 -16.57
C PRO A 172 4.77 2.97 -15.95
N PRO A 173 5.61 2.18 -16.65
CA PRO A 173 6.16 0.94 -16.11
C PRO A 173 6.91 1.13 -14.78
N THR A 174 7.48 2.32 -14.54
CA THR A 174 8.18 2.67 -13.31
C THR A 174 7.28 2.80 -12.08
N ALA A 175 5.95 2.82 -12.27
CA ALA A 175 4.99 2.88 -11.18
C ALA A 175 4.77 1.52 -10.49
N PHE A 176 5.36 0.44 -11.01
CA PHE A 176 5.17 -0.92 -10.50
C PHE A 176 6.51 -1.50 -10.04
N VAL A 177 6.65 -1.73 -8.74
CA VAL A 177 7.81 -2.42 -8.15
C VAL A 177 7.55 -3.92 -8.22
N LEU A 178 8.16 -4.57 -9.21
CA LEU A 178 8.13 -6.03 -9.38
C LEU A 178 9.26 -6.69 -8.59
N PHE A 179 8.96 -7.82 -7.95
CA PHE A 179 9.92 -8.62 -7.20
C PHE A 179 9.61 -10.12 -7.31
N LEU A 180 10.63 -10.95 -7.07
CA LEU A 180 10.48 -12.41 -6.92
C LEU A 180 10.47 -12.84 -5.46
N GLN A 181 11.05 -12.03 -4.57
CA GLN A 181 11.20 -12.31 -3.14
C GLN A 181 11.17 -10.97 -2.41
N ASN A 182 10.57 -10.93 -1.23
CA ASN A 182 10.68 -9.81 -0.31
C ASN A 182 10.78 -10.35 1.13
N HIS A 183 10.24 -9.67 2.14
CA HIS A 183 10.28 -10.18 3.52
C HIS A 183 9.02 -10.95 3.93
N ASP A 184 7.93 -10.79 3.19
CA ASP A 184 6.67 -11.51 3.37
C ASP A 184 6.60 -12.78 2.51
N GLN A 185 7.23 -12.74 1.32
CA GLN A 185 7.31 -13.81 0.32
C GLN A 185 8.64 -14.56 0.42
#